data_AF-A0A524F6P7-F1
#
_entry.id   AF-A0A524F6P7-F1
#
_cell.length_a   1.000
_cell.length_b   1.000
_cell.length_c   1.000
_cell.angle_alpha   90.00
_cell.angle_beta   90.00
_cell.angle_gamma   90.00
#
_symmetry.space_group_name_H-M   'P 1'
#
loop_
_entity.id
_entity.type
_entity.pdbx_description
1 polymer ?
#
loop_
_entity_poly.entity_id
_entity_poly.type
_entity_poly.pdbx_seq_one_letter_code
_entity_poly.pdbx_strand_id
1 'polypeptide(L)'
;MIRKKVKIDSELDEEILFITEITVYELYFGLFSNNILNKDPEKLQKRIDTLSKILSKFQILPFSRDESIQSAKILGQLKLDRKTIEFRDGMIAGSRFANGITKILTRNADHFDRIPGIQTITYELH
;
A
#
# COMPACT_ATOMS: atom_id res chain seq x y z
N MET A 1 14.32 -16.47 5.09
CA MET A 1 13.11 -16.26 5.92
C MET A 1 11.94 -16.94 5.21
N ILE A 2 11.20 -17.84 5.86
CA ILE A 2 10.04 -18.49 5.24
C ILE A 2 8.89 -17.48 5.27
N ARG A 3 8.40 -17.05 4.10
CA ARG A 3 7.30 -16.08 3.96
C ARG A 3 5.97 -16.81 4.05
N LYS A 4 5.02 -16.32 4.87
CA LYS A 4 3.64 -16.84 4.86
C LYS A 4 2.97 -16.39 3.56
N LYS A 5 2.45 -17.36 2.80
CA LYS A 5 1.55 -17.12 1.67
C LYS A 5 0.12 -17.28 2.14
N VAL A 6 -0.73 -16.31 1.81
CA VAL A 6 -2.15 -16.29 2.20
C VAL A 6 -3.02 -16.30 0.94
N LYS A 7 -4.10 -17.08 0.94
CA LYS A 7 -5.16 -16.98 -0.07
C LYS A 7 -6.09 -15.82 0.28
N ILE A 8 -6.19 -14.84 -0.62
CA ILE A 8 -6.93 -13.60 -0.38
C ILE A 8 -8.41 -13.86 -0.04
N ASP A 9 -9.07 -14.78 -0.75
CA ASP A 9 -10.53 -14.94 -0.69
C ASP A 9 -11.07 -15.76 0.50
N SER A 10 -10.23 -16.48 1.25
CA SER A 10 -10.72 -17.39 2.31
C SER A 10 -10.09 -17.19 3.68
N GLU A 11 -8.95 -16.50 3.76
CA GLU A 11 -8.22 -16.28 5.01
C GLU A 11 -8.26 -14.82 5.50
N LEU A 12 -8.79 -13.89 4.70
CA LEU A 12 -8.87 -12.46 5.05
C LEU A 12 -10.27 -12.00 5.46
N ASP A 13 -11.31 -12.83 5.25
CA ASP A 13 -12.70 -12.45 5.51
C ASP A 13 -13.00 -12.14 6.99
N GLU A 14 -12.16 -12.59 7.92
CA GLU A 14 -12.28 -12.31 9.35
C GLU A 14 -11.36 -11.16 9.84
N GLU A 15 -10.47 -10.64 8.99
CA GLU A 15 -9.48 -9.63 9.37
C GLU A 15 -9.88 -8.22 8.91
N ILE A 16 -9.61 -7.21 9.73
CA ILE A 16 -9.79 -5.82 9.33
C ILE A 16 -8.66 -5.44 8.37
N LEU A 17 -9.02 -5.15 7.12
CA LEU A 17 -8.05 -4.76 6.09
C LEU A 17 -7.86 -3.24 6.05
N PHE A 18 -6.60 -2.84 6.00
CA PHE A 18 -6.19 -1.45 5.91
C PHE A 18 -5.50 -1.16 4.59
N ILE A 19 -5.70 0.04 4.08
CA ILE A 19 -4.97 0.62 2.95
C ILE A 19 -4.53 2.04 3.33
N THR A 20 -3.43 2.52 2.78
CA THR A 20 -2.98 3.91 3.04
C THR A 20 -3.55 4.87 2.01
N GLU A 21 -3.69 6.15 2.37
CA GLU A 21 -3.96 7.22 1.40
C GLU A 21 -2.93 7.27 0.26
N ILE A 22 -1.71 6.77 0.48
CA ILE A 22 -0.67 6.68 -0.56
C ILE A 22 -1.06 5.66 -1.63
N THR A 23 -1.56 4.50 -1.22
CA THR A 23 -2.05 3.48 -2.16
C THR A 23 -3.33 3.94 -2.85
N VAL A 24 -4.22 4.65 -2.14
CA VAL A 24 -5.41 5.28 -2.74
C VAL A 24 -4.98 6.27 -3.83
N TYR A 25 -4.01 7.14 -3.53
CA TYR A 25 -3.40 8.05 -4.50
C TYR A 25 -2.83 7.30 -5.70
N GLU A 26 -2.07 6.21 -5.52
CA GLU A 26 -1.50 5.43 -6.63
C GLU A 26 -2.58 4.85 -7.55
N LEU A 27 -3.67 4.35 -6.97
CA LEU A 27 -4.78 3.77 -7.74
C LEU A 27 -5.51 4.83 -8.58
N TYR A 28 -5.82 5.99 -7.99
CA TYR A 28 -6.44 7.09 -8.73
C TYR A 28 -5.48 7.70 -9.76
N PHE A 29 -4.21 7.87 -9.40
CA PHE A 29 -3.18 8.34 -10.33
C PHE A 29 -3.09 7.42 -11.56
N GLY A 30 -3.14 6.10 -11.37
CA GLY A 30 -3.17 5.13 -12.47
C GLY A 30 -4.39 5.26 -13.37
N LEU A 31 -5.56 5.61 -12.83
CA LEU A 31 -6.76 5.87 -13.63
C LEU A 31 -6.64 7.16 -14.44
N PHE A 32 -6.26 8.27 -13.79
CA PHE A 32 -6.19 9.59 -14.43
C PHE A 32 -5.00 9.75 -15.37
N SER A 33 -3.93 8.97 -15.21
CA SER A 33 -2.79 8.95 -16.15
C SER A 33 -3.00 8.02 -17.35
N ASN A 34 -4.13 7.31 -17.42
CA ASN A 34 -4.41 6.38 -18.50
C ASN A 34 -4.97 7.09 -19.74
N ASN A 35 -4.12 7.22 -20.77
CA ASN A 35 -4.47 7.88 -22.04
C ASN A 35 -5.69 7.28 -22.77
N ILE A 36 -5.99 5.99 -22.59
CA ILE A 36 -7.15 5.35 -23.22
C ILE A 36 -8.43 5.72 -22.47
N LEU A 37 -8.41 5.68 -21.14
CA LEU A 37 -9.56 6.04 -20.31
C LEU A 37 -9.89 7.53 -20.43
N ASN A 38 -8.89 8.40 -20.53
CA ASN A 38 -9.10 9.84 -20.67
C ASN A 38 -9.80 10.25 -21.98
N LYS A 39 -9.83 9.37 -22.99
CA LYS A 39 -10.57 9.58 -24.24
C LYS A 39 -12.03 9.11 -24.17
N ASP A 40 -12.42 8.45 -23.07
CA ASP A 40 -13.74 7.86 -22.87
C ASP A 40 -14.22 8.18 -21.43
N PRO A 41 -14.84 9.36 -21.23
CA PRO A 41 -15.25 9.83 -19.90
C PRO A 41 -16.21 8.88 -19.19
N GLU A 42 -17.11 8.20 -19.92
CA GLU A 42 -18.05 7.25 -19.34
C GLU A 42 -17.31 6.02 -18.79
N LYS A 43 -16.34 5.51 -19.54
CA LYS A 43 -15.52 4.38 -19.09
C LYS A 43 -14.63 4.76 -17.91
N LEU A 44 -14.07 5.97 -17.90
CA LEU A 44 -13.33 6.49 -16.76
C LEU A 44 -14.21 6.55 -15.51
N GLN A 45 -15.42 7.11 -15.62
CA GLN A 45 -16.36 7.19 -14.49
C GLN A 45 -16.72 5.79 -13.96
N LYS A 46 -17.01 4.82 -14.84
CA LYS A 46 -17.26 3.42 -14.43
C LYS A 46 -16.09 2.81 -13.66
N ARG A 47 -14.85 3.15 -14.02
CA ARG A 47 -13.63 2.69 -13.32
C ARG A 47 -13.47 3.36 -11.96
N ILE A 48 -13.77 4.66 -11.86
CA ILE A 48 -13.79 5.40 -10.60
C ILE A 48 -14.82 4.79 -9.64
N ASP A 49 -16.05 4.54 -10.11
CA ASP A 49 -17.10 3.94 -9.28
C ASP A 49 -16.72 2.53 -8.81
N THR A 50 -16.10 1.75 -9.69
CA THR A 50 -15.59 0.41 -9.34
C THR A 50 -14.49 0.50 -8.28
N LEU A 51 -13.54 1.42 -8.43
CA LEU A 51 -12.48 1.64 -7.46
C LEU A 51 -13.06 2.08 -6.11
N SER A 52 -14.02 3.00 -6.10
CA SER A 52 -14.68 3.45 -4.86
C SER A 52 -15.36 2.29 -4.12
N LYS A 53 -16.00 1.35 -4.83
CA LYS A 53 -16.61 0.15 -4.24
C LYS A 53 -15.58 -0.85 -3.69
N ILE A 54 -14.39 -0.90 -4.28
CA ILE A 54 -13.30 -1.72 -3.76
C ILE A 54 -12.74 -1.07 -2.49
N LEU A 55 -12.48 0.24 -2.53
CA LEU A 55 -11.93 0.99 -1.40
C LEU A 55 -12.86 0.99 -0.19
N SER A 56 -14.19 0.93 -0.37
CA SER A 56 -15.14 0.85 0.74
C SER A 56 -15.03 -0.43 1.57
N LYS A 57 -14.27 -1.43 1.13
CA LYS A 57 -13.98 -2.66 1.88
C LYS A 57 -12.79 -2.51 2.83
N PHE A 58 -12.05 -1.41 2.76
CA PHE A 58 -10.84 -1.17 3.54
C PHE A 58 -11.04 0.00 4.50
N GLN A 59 -10.37 -0.05 5.65
CA GLN A 59 -10.13 1.14 6.45
C GLN A 59 -8.94 1.91 5.85
N ILE A 60 -9.17 3.17 5.47
CA ILE A 60 -8.16 4.00 4.85
C ILE A 60 -7.39 4.74 5.94
N LEU A 61 -6.09 4.50 6.04
CA LEU A 61 -5.18 5.16 6.96
C LEU A 61 -4.81 6.54 6.40
N PRO A 62 -5.05 7.63 7.16
CA PRO A 62 -4.70 8.96 6.72
C PRO A 62 -3.18 9.12 6.60
N PHE A 63 -2.75 10.11 5.83
CA PHE A 63 -1.35 10.53 5.79
C PHE A 63 -1.19 11.91 6.42
N SER A 64 -1.04 11.94 7.74
CA SER A 64 -0.92 13.14 8.55
C SER A 64 0.54 13.39 8.97
N ARG A 65 0.73 14.20 10.01
CA ARG A 65 2.06 14.56 10.51
C ARG A 65 2.82 13.37 11.07
N ASP A 66 2.14 12.47 11.77
CA ASP A 66 2.79 11.32 12.40
C ASP A 66 3.29 10.33 11.34
N GLU A 67 2.46 10.04 10.33
CA GLU A 67 2.86 9.23 9.18
C GLU A 67 4.03 9.87 8.41
N SER A 68 3.99 11.19 8.22
CA SER A 68 5.07 11.94 7.56
C SER A 68 6.40 11.80 8.32
N ILE A 69 6.37 11.96 9.64
CA ILE A 69 7.56 11.85 10.49
C ILE A 69 8.12 10.42 10.47
N GLN A 70 7.26 9.40 10.58
CA GLN A 70 7.70 8.00 10.53
C GLN A 70 8.28 7.63 9.16
N SER A 71 7.64 8.07 8.08
CA SER A 71 8.11 7.85 6.71
C SER A 71 9.50 8.47 6.49
N ALA A 72 9.69 9.71 6.93
CA ALA A 72 10.96 10.42 6.81
C ALA A 72 12.08 9.74 7.63
N LYS A 73 11.78 9.25 8.84
CA LYS A 73 12.73 8.48 9.65
C LYS A 73 13.19 7.20 8.93
N ILE A 74 12.25 6.43 8.37
CA ILE A 74 12.55 5.18 7.65
C ILE A 74 13.38 5.45 6.41
N LEU A 75 12.93 6.37 5.56
CA LEU A 75 13.62 6.72 4.31
C LEU A 75 15.00 7.33 4.58
N GLY A 76 15.12 8.15 5.62
CA GLY A 76 16.39 8.72 6.07
C GLY A 76 17.38 7.64 6.49
N GLN A 77 16.94 6.67 7.30
CA GLN A 77 17.79 5.55 7.73
C GLN A 77 18.22 4.67 6.54
N LEU A 78 17.29 4.31 5.65
CA LEU A 78 17.60 3.52 4.47
C LEU A 78 18.61 4.22 3.56
N LYS A 79 18.49 5.55 3.40
CA LYS A 79 19.45 6.35 2.66
C LYS A 79 20.85 6.28 3.26
N LEU A 80 20.98 6.39 4.58
CA LEU A 80 22.27 6.24 5.27
C LEU A 80 22.86 4.83 5.09
N ASP A 81 22.01 3.81 5.09
CA ASP A 81 22.38 2.41 4.88
C ASP A 81 22.66 2.06 3.40
N ARG A 82 22.56 3.02 2.47
CA ARG A 82 22.63 2.82 1.01
C ARG A 82 21.64 1.78 0.49
N LYS A 83 20.51 1.63 1.17
CA LYS A 83 19.37 0.81 0.74
C LYS A 83 18.36 1.74 0.09
N THR A 84 17.97 1.45 -1.15
CA THR A 84 16.93 2.20 -1.83
C THR A 84 15.63 1.42 -1.83
N ILE A 85 14.53 2.12 -1.58
CA ILE A 85 13.17 1.66 -1.86
C ILE A 85 12.45 2.81 -2.55
N GLU A 86 11.33 2.51 -3.20
CA GLU A 86 10.48 3.55 -3.77
C GLU A 86 9.97 4.48 -2.66
N PHE A 87 9.87 5.78 -2.97
CA PHE A 87 9.48 6.79 -1.99
C PHE A 87 8.08 6.49 -1.42
N ARG A 88 7.15 6.05 -2.28
CA ARG A 88 5.79 5.67 -1.89
C ARG A 88 5.76 4.42 -1.00
N ASP A 89 6.62 3.42 -1.26
CA ASP A 89 6.75 2.26 -0.37
C ASP A 89 7.25 2.66 1.03
N GLY A 90 8.18 3.62 1.09
CA GLY A 90 8.63 4.21 2.36
C GLY A 90 7.52 4.97 3.09
N MET A 91 6.65 5.66 2.36
CA MET A 91 5.48 6.32 2.94
C MET A 91 4.46 5.32 3.47
N ILE A 92 4.19 4.23 2.74
CA ILE A 92 3.33 3.14 3.19
C ILE A 92 3.88 2.50 4.47
N ALA A 93 5.19 2.24 4.51
CA ALA A 93 5.84 1.71 5.70
C ALA A 93 5.74 2.68 6.89
N GLY A 94 5.94 3.98 6.67
CA GLY A 94 5.80 4.99 7.71
C GLY A 94 4.38 5.08 8.27
N SER A 95 3.36 5.05 7.38
CA SER A 95 1.96 5.01 7.79
C SER A 95 1.64 3.83 8.69
N ARG A 96 2.18 2.67 8.34
CA ARG A 96 2.04 1.45 9.13
C ARG A 96 2.58 1.63 10.56
N PHE A 97 3.79 2.18 10.70
CA PHE A 97 4.41 2.39 12.01
C PHE A 97 3.67 3.42 12.86
N ALA A 98 3.20 4.51 12.26
CA ALA A 98 2.41 5.53 12.96
C ALA A 98 1.11 4.96 13.54
N ASN A 99 0.54 3.93 12.90
CA ASN A 99 -0.72 3.32 13.29
C ASN A 99 -0.55 2.00 14.07
N GLY A 100 0.68 1.64 14.49
CA GLY A 100 0.93 0.44 15.30
C GLY A 100 0.68 -0.90 14.59
N ILE A 101 0.57 -0.87 13.26
CA ILE A 101 0.31 -2.07 12.46
C ILE A 101 1.63 -2.83 12.27
N THR A 102 1.62 -4.16 12.41
CA THR A 102 2.83 -5.00 12.40
C THR A 102 3.00 -5.87 11.17
N LYS A 103 1.97 -5.96 10.32
CA LYS A 103 1.95 -6.79 9.11
C LYS A 103 1.78 -5.91 7.87
N ILE A 104 2.37 -6.31 6.75
CA ILE A 104 2.08 -5.72 5.45
C ILE A 104 1.83 -6.82 4.41
N LEU A 105 0.72 -6.70 3.69
CA LEU A 105 0.38 -7.59 2.59
C LEU A 105 0.88 -6.96 1.28
N THR A 106 1.81 -7.62 0.59
CA THR A 106 2.43 -7.06 -0.61
C THR A 106 3.00 -8.13 -1.52
N ARG A 107 3.08 -7.83 -2.82
CA ARG A 107 3.88 -8.61 -3.78
C ARG A 107 5.33 -8.13 -3.86
N ASN A 108 5.63 -6.91 -3.38
CA ASN A 108 6.96 -6.32 -3.40
C ASN A 108 7.71 -6.55 -2.08
N ALA A 109 7.81 -7.82 -1.68
CA ALA A 109 8.35 -8.17 -0.36
C ALA A 109 9.80 -7.69 -0.16
N ASP A 110 10.59 -7.66 -1.23
CA ASP A 110 12.02 -7.32 -1.16
C ASP A 110 12.29 -5.86 -0.76
N HIS A 111 11.32 -4.95 -0.99
CA HIS A 111 11.42 -3.57 -0.50
C HIS A 111 11.18 -3.50 1.00
N PHE A 112 10.12 -4.17 1.49
CA PHE A 112 9.71 -4.11 2.88
C PHE A 112 10.60 -4.92 3.82
N ASP A 113 11.21 -6.00 3.32
CA ASP A 113 12.17 -6.81 4.09
C ASP A 113 13.45 -6.02 4.46
N ARG A 114 13.72 -4.88 3.82
CA ARG A 114 14.83 -3.98 4.17
C ARG A 114 14.55 -3.11 5.39
N ILE A 115 13.29 -3.05 5.84
CA ILE A 115 12.84 -2.21 6.95
C ILE A 115 12.67 -3.07 8.21
N PRO A 116 13.46 -2.82 9.27
CA PRO A 116 13.35 -3.58 10.52
C PRO A 116 11.96 -3.45 11.15
N GLY A 117 11.45 -4.54 11.72
CA GLY A 117 10.16 -4.56 12.42
C GLY A 117 8.95 -4.77 11.51
N ILE A 118 9.14 -5.04 10.22
CA ILE A 118 8.06 -5.38 9.29
C ILE A 118 7.89 -6.89 9.14
N GLN A 119 6.66 -7.39 9.39
CA GLN A 119 6.25 -8.73 8.98
C GLN A 119 5.60 -8.67 7.60
N THR A 120 6.33 -9.09 6.58
CA THR A 120 5.85 -9.15 5.21
C THR A 120 5.04 -10.43 4.97
N ILE A 121 3.85 -10.28 4.38
CA ILE A 121 2.97 -11.36 3.94
C ILE A 121 2.80 -11.24 2.43
N THR A 122 3.00 -12.34 1.71
CA THR A 122 2.83 -12.40 0.25
C THR A 122 1.57 -13.16 -0.12
N TYR A 123 1.04 -12.93 -1.31
CA TYR A 123 -0.15 -13.60 -1.82
C TYR A 123 -0.01 -13.92 -3.31
N GLU A 124 -0.79 -14.89 -3.79
CA GLU A 124 -0.92 -15.25 -5.20
C GLU A 124 -2.35 -14.97 -5.66
N LEU A 125 -2.49 -14.52 -6.91
CA LEU A 125 -3.78 -14.39 -7.58
C LEU A 125 -3.97 -15.67 -8.40
N HIS A 126 -5.06 -16.39 -8.19
CA HIS A 126 -5.45 -17.56 -9.00
C HIS A 126 -6.46 -17.17 -10.06
#